data_AF-A0A368H9G3-F1
#
_entry.id   AF-A0A368H9G3-F1
#
_cell.length_a   1.000
_cell.length_b   1.000
_cell.length_c   1.000
_cell.angle_alpha   90.00
_cell.angle_beta   90.00
_cell.angle_gamma   90.00
#
_symmetry.space_group_name_H-M   'P 1'
#
loop_
_entity.id
_entity.type
_entity.pdbx_description
1 polymer ?
#
loop_
_entity_poly.entity_id
_entity_poly.type
_entity_poly.pdbx_seq_one_letter_code
_entity_poly.pdbx_strand_id
1 'polypeptide(L)'
;TENFHRYCWTAGNFDYYFRASLNESVNPCDDFYQYACGNFKGETGFANVQYKIIEKMREQLNDKNYVKNAPGPVKMLSWFHEQCVSARLNWSEAAKDANVVMRALQDLAAGNRNYPEETQFPFYMLFQNETVKEFPTARGLSYLIGHLAGVYGVPSIIPLSVDTNWKDPYGKNGYALFMDQPATMMPYVAHAKTWDTLKPVLSSRIAINTAVFALLNDIEVDTYKVAKDAGDVADFDHLLAMKFW
;
A
#
# COMPACT_ATOMS: atom_id res chain seq x y z
N THR A 1 -14.03 9.93 48.39
CA THR A 1 -14.72 9.88 47.08
C THR A 1 -14.94 11.24 46.44
N GLU A 2 -14.48 12.37 47.02
CA GLU A 2 -14.75 13.73 46.47
C GLU A 2 -13.64 14.36 45.61
N ASN A 3 -12.44 13.77 45.50
CA ASN A 3 -11.32 14.44 44.82
C ASN A 3 -11.07 14.04 43.36
N PHE A 4 -11.89 13.15 42.77
CA PHE A 4 -11.75 12.78 41.34
C PHE A 4 -12.51 13.73 40.40
N HIS A 5 -13.39 14.58 40.92
CA HIS A 5 -14.27 15.43 40.10
C HIS A 5 -13.63 16.74 39.62
N ARG A 6 -12.45 17.13 40.12
CA ARG A 6 -11.93 18.49 39.92
C ARG A 6 -10.98 18.69 38.74
N TYR A 7 -10.52 17.63 38.07
CA TYR A 7 -9.49 17.73 37.01
C TYR A 7 -9.99 17.50 35.57
N CYS A 8 -11.27 17.16 35.33
CA CYS A 8 -11.78 16.90 33.97
C CYS A 8 -12.61 18.03 33.34
N TRP A 9 -12.69 19.22 33.94
CA TRP A 9 -13.62 20.28 33.54
C TRP A 9 -13.10 21.27 32.48
N THR A 10 -12.34 20.81 31.50
CA THR A 10 -12.14 21.51 30.21
C THR A 10 -12.60 20.66 29.01
N ALA A 11 -13.56 19.75 29.23
CA ALA A 11 -13.95 18.72 28.27
C ALA A 11 -15.44 18.80 27.88
N GLY A 12 -15.89 19.96 27.38
CA GLY A 12 -17.30 20.18 27.01
C GLY A 12 -17.86 19.21 25.95
N ASN A 13 -17.01 18.54 25.17
CA ASN A 13 -17.43 17.53 24.19
C ASN A 13 -17.18 16.08 24.65
N PHE A 14 -16.25 15.82 25.59
CA PHE A 14 -15.90 14.45 25.98
C PHE A 14 -17.00 13.79 26.82
N ASP A 15 -17.56 14.53 27.78
CA ASP A 15 -18.63 14.02 28.65
C ASP A 15 -19.89 13.66 27.85
N TYR A 16 -20.23 14.46 26.83
CA TYR A 16 -21.34 14.16 25.92
C TYR A 16 -21.12 12.88 25.12
N TYR A 17 -19.98 12.74 24.45
CA TYR A 17 -19.70 11.55 23.64
C TYR A 17 -19.56 10.27 24.48
N PHE A 18 -18.96 10.39 25.68
CA PHE A 18 -18.84 9.27 26.60
C PHE A 18 -20.22 8.80 27.07
N ARG A 19 -21.04 9.70 27.63
CA ARG A 19 -22.40 9.36 28.10
C ARG A 19 -23.32 8.87 27.00
N ALA A 20 -23.23 9.45 25.80
CA ALA A 20 -24.03 9.03 24.65
C ALA A 20 -23.68 7.62 24.13
N SER A 21 -22.49 7.10 24.46
CA SER A 21 -22.04 5.77 24.02
C SER A 21 -22.41 4.66 25.00
N LEU A 22 -22.57 4.99 26.28
CA LEU A 22 -22.85 4.04 27.35
C LEU A 22 -24.23 3.41 27.21
N ASN A 23 -24.30 2.09 27.40
CA ASN A 23 -25.52 1.33 27.58
C ASN A 23 -25.59 0.79 29.02
N GLU A 24 -26.17 1.58 29.92
CA GLU A 24 -26.29 1.26 31.34
C GLU A 24 -27.19 0.03 31.64
N SER A 25 -27.92 -0.47 30.64
CA SER A 25 -28.73 -1.70 30.78
C SER A 25 -27.88 -2.98 30.75
N VAL A 26 -26.58 -2.89 30.46
CA VAL A 26 -25.67 -4.03 30.33
C VAL A 26 -24.70 -4.02 31.49
N ASN A 27 -24.48 -5.16 32.14
CA ASN A 27 -23.50 -5.25 33.22
C ASN A 27 -22.07 -5.17 32.65
N PRO A 28 -21.25 -4.17 33.06
CA PRO A 28 -19.88 -4.03 32.57
C PRO A 28 -18.97 -5.23 32.91
N CYS A 29 -19.29 -6.03 33.93
CA CYS A 29 -18.53 -7.22 34.27
C CYS A 29 -18.78 -8.40 33.32
N ASP A 30 -19.92 -8.40 32.61
CA ASP A 30 -20.32 -9.49 31.72
C ASP A 30 -19.99 -9.16 30.25
N ASP A 31 -20.24 -7.91 29.82
CA ASP A 31 -19.86 -7.41 28.50
C ASP A 31 -19.51 -5.92 28.57
N PHE A 32 -18.25 -5.64 28.90
CA PHE A 32 -17.74 -4.28 29.02
C PHE A 32 -17.84 -3.50 27.71
N TYR A 33 -17.69 -4.16 26.55
CA TYR A 33 -17.76 -3.51 25.26
C TYR A 33 -19.18 -3.00 24.99
N GLN A 34 -20.18 -3.86 25.20
CA GLN A 34 -21.57 -3.47 25.00
C GLN A 34 -22.05 -2.45 26.05
N TYR A 35 -21.56 -2.53 27.30
CA TYR A 35 -21.79 -1.46 28.28
C TYR A 35 -21.18 -0.13 27.84
N ALA A 36 -19.94 -0.12 27.36
CA ALA A 36 -19.23 1.12 27.04
C ALA A 36 -19.64 1.75 25.70
N CYS A 37 -20.02 0.92 24.72
CA CYS A 37 -20.21 1.34 23.33
C CYS A 37 -21.58 0.96 22.74
N GLY A 38 -22.43 0.22 23.46
CA GLY A 38 -23.66 -0.35 22.91
C GLY A 38 -24.69 0.65 22.41
N ASN A 39 -24.61 1.91 22.87
CA ASN A 39 -25.47 2.99 22.40
C ASN A 39 -24.80 3.91 21.36
N PHE A 40 -23.51 3.69 21.04
CA PHE A 40 -22.83 4.49 20.03
C PHE A 40 -23.41 4.23 18.63
N LYS A 41 -23.86 5.30 17.95
CA LYS A 41 -24.49 5.24 16.61
C LYS A 41 -23.66 5.90 15.50
N GLY A 42 -22.43 6.31 15.77
CA GLY A 42 -21.56 6.97 14.80
C GLY A 42 -20.56 6.03 14.12
N GLU A 43 -19.82 6.56 13.14
CA GLU A 43 -18.54 5.96 12.75
C GLU A 43 -17.58 5.95 13.95
N THR A 44 -16.66 4.99 14.01
CA THR A 44 -15.71 4.88 15.12
C THR A 44 -15.02 6.22 15.40
N GLY A 45 -14.74 6.51 16.67
CA GLY A 45 -14.14 7.80 17.05
C GLY A 45 -12.84 8.12 16.29
N PHE A 46 -12.07 7.09 15.92
CA PHE A 46 -10.85 7.24 15.12
C PHE A 46 -11.11 7.71 13.69
N ALA A 47 -12.11 7.16 13.00
CA ALA A 47 -12.46 7.59 11.64
C ALA A 47 -12.91 9.07 11.62
N ASN A 48 -13.75 9.45 12.57
CA ASN A 48 -14.21 10.84 12.72
C ASN A 48 -13.06 11.82 12.99
N VAL A 49 -12.10 11.44 13.83
CA VAL A 49 -10.92 12.28 14.12
C VAL A 49 -10.01 12.35 12.89
N GLN A 50 -9.77 11.24 12.20
CA GLN A 50 -8.98 11.21 10.97
C GLN A 50 -9.58 12.11 9.90
N TYR A 51 -10.90 12.03 9.67
CA TYR A 51 -11.60 12.90 8.72
C TYR A 51 -11.40 14.38 9.05
N LYS A 52 -11.62 14.77 10.32
CA LYS A 52 -11.42 16.16 10.77
C LYS A 52 -9.97 16.63 10.63
N ILE A 53 -8.99 15.75 10.84
CA ILE A 53 -7.56 16.08 10.65
C ILE A 53 -7.28 16.31 9.17
N ILE A 54 -7.71 15.39 8.29
CA ILE A 54 -7.50 15.49 6.84
C ILE A 54 -8.15 16.76 6.27
N GLU A 55 -9.37 17.08 6.71
CA GLU A 55 -10.07 18.31 6.33
C GLU A 55 -9.27 19.56 6.72
N LYS A 56 -8.78 19.63 7.97
CA LYS A 56 -7.94 20.74 8.42
C LYS A 56 -6.60 20.83 7.66
N MET A 57 -5.99 19.69 7.37
CA MET A 57 -4.77 19.66 6.55
C MET A 57 -5.03 20.23 5.16
N ARG A 58 -6.13 19.81 4.51
CA ARG A 58 -6.55 20.32 3.21
C ARG A 58 -6.81 21.84 3.25
N GLU A 59 -7.52 22.33 4.26
CA GLU A 59 -7.77 23.76 4.45
C GLU A 59 -6.47 24.56 4.53
N GLN A 60 -5.52 24.13 5.37
CA GLN A 60 -4.23 24.81 5.51
C GLN A 60 -3.38 24.75 4.24
N LEU A 61 -3.33 23.60 3.57
CA LEU A 61 -2.59 23.44 2.31
C LEU A 61 -3.18 24.26 1.16
N ASN A 62 -4.48 24.58 1.22
CA ASN A 62 -5.14 25.44 0.23
C ASN A 62 -5.08 26.94 0.59
N ASP A 63 -4.70 27.30 1.81
CA ASP A 63 -4.49 28.69 2.20
C ASP A 63 -3.15 29.20 1.64
N LYS A 64 -3.24 29.95 0.53
CA LYS A 64 -2.08 30.53 -0.15
C LYS A 64 -1.27 31.48 0.73
N ASN A 65 -1.90 32.18 1.67
CA ASN A 65 -1.20 33.08 2.59
C ASN A 65 -0.42 32.28 3.63
N TYR A 66 -1.01 31.21 4.17
CA TYR A 66 -0.31 30.27 5.03
C TYR A 66 0.90 29.66 4.32
N VAL A 67 0.69 29.04 3.15
CA VAL A 67 1.74 28.33 2.39
C VAL A 67 2.86 29.27 1.98
N LYS A 68 2.55 30.49 1.51
CA LYS A 68 3.56 31.49 1.13
C LYS A 68 4.53 31.80 2.27
N ASN A 69 4.03 31.87 3.49
CA ASN A 69 4.80 32.21 4.68
C ASN A 69 5.38 30.97 5.42
N ALA A 70 5.03 29.76 4.97
CA ALA A 70 5.46 28.51 5.58
C ALA A 70 6.93 28.15 5.25
N PRO A 71 7.57 27.28 6.06
CA PRO A 71 8.90 26.76 5.77
C PRO A 71 8.91 25.86 4.53
N GLY A 72 10.11 25.65 3.96
CA GLY A 72 10.31 24.88 2.72
C GLY A 72 9.59 23.52 2.67
N PRO A 73 9.64 22.67 3.72
CA PRO A 73 8.94 21.39 3.73
C PRO A 73 7.42 21.50 3.55
N VAL A 74 6.78 22.52 4.13
CA VAL A 74 5.33 22.74 3.99
C VAL A 74 4.99 23.21 2.57
N LYS A 75 5.84 24.04 1.96
CA LYS A 75 5.69 24.43 0.55
C LYS A 75 5.81 23.25 -0.39
N MET A 76 6.76 22.34 -0.14
CA MET A 76 6.91 21.10 -0.89
C MET A 76 5.67 20.20 -0.75
N LEU A 77 5.15 20.04 0.48
CA LEU A 77 3.93 19.28 0.73
C LEU A 77 2.72 19.90 0.00
N SER A 78 2.57 21.23 0.04
CA SER A 78 1.52 21.95 -0.69
C SER A 78 1.62 21.73 -2.19
N TRP A 79 2.82 21.85 -2.76
CA TRP A 79 3.05 21.58 -4.18
C TRP A 79 2.68 20.13 -4.55
N PHE A 80 3.10 19.15 -3.75
CA PHE A 80 2.76 17.75 -3.97
C PHE A 80 1.24 17.50 -3.90
N HIS A 81 0.58 18.10 -2.90
CA HIS A 81 -0.88 18.07 -2.77
C HIS A 81 -1.58 18.63 -4.02
N GLU A 82 -1.14 19.78 -4.53
CA GLU A 82 -1.68 20.38 -5.75
C GLU A 82 -1.52 19.46 -6.97
N GLN A 83 -0.36 18.81 -7.13
CA GLN A 83 -0.14 17.84 -8.21
C GLN A 83 -1.12 16.66 -8.09
N CYS A 84 -1.32 16.13 -6.89
CA CYS A 84 -2.25 15.04 -6.63
C CYS A 84 -3.70 15.43 -6.95
N VAL A 85 -4.14 16.59 -6.48
CA VAL A 85 -5.49 17.12 -6.76
C VAL A 85 -5.69 17.34 -8.25
N SER A 86 -4.72 17.99 -8.92
CA SER A 86 -4.79 18.24 -10.36
C SER A 86 -4.88 16.94 -11.17
N ALA A 87 -4.04 15.95 -10.85
CA ALA A 87 -4.06 14.64 -11.50
C ALA A 87 -5.39 13.90 -11.27
N ARG A 88 -5.99 14.01 -10.07
CA ARG A 88 -7.29 13.38 -9.78
C ARG A 88 -8.46 14.04 -10.50
N LEU A 89 -8.46 15.37 -10.59
CA LEU A 89 -9.50 16.11 -11.32
C LEU A 89 -9.39 15.90 -12.83
N ASN A 90 -8.19 15.66 -13.35
CA ASN A 90 -7.91 15.44 -14.77
C ASN A 90 -7.38 14.01 -15.03
N TRP A 91 -7.97 12.99 -14.38
CA TRP A 91 -7.44 11.63 -14.39
C TRP A 91 -7.25 11.05 -15.79
N SER A 92 -8.19 11.29 -16.71
CA SER A 92 -8.10 10.80 -18.08
C SER A 92 -6.84 11.30 -18.80
N GLU A 93 -6.40 12.53 -18.54
CA GLU A 93 -5.16 13.07 -19.09
C GLU A 93 -3.95 12.56 -18.31
N ALA A 94 -4.03 12.53 -16.97
CA ALA A 94 -2.92 12.09 -16.12
C ALA A 94 -2.56 10.60 -16.32
N ALA A 95 -3.56 9.77 -16.62
CA ALA A 95 -3.41 8.33 -16.88
C ALA A 95 -3.31 8.01 -18.38
N LYS A 96 -3.32 9.02 -19.24
CA LYS A 96 -3.24 8.84 -20.69
C LYS A 96 -2.00 8.01 -21.06
N ASP A 97 -2.23 7.02 -21.91
CA ASP A 97 -1.22 6.08 -22.42
C ASP A 97 -0.47 5.29 -21.32
N ALA A 98 -0.94 5.34 -20.06
CA ALA A 98 -0.31 4.75 -18.88
C ALA A 98 1.22 4.95 -18.79
N ASN A 99 1.73 6.08 -19.31
CA ASN A 99 3.16 6.31 -19.56
C ASN A 99 4.03 6.19 -18.28
N VAL A 100 3.51 6.60 -17.13
CA VAL A 100 4.22 6.45 -15.85
C VAL A 100 4.55 4.98 -15.55
N VAL A 101 3.57 4.09 -15.74
CA VAL A 101 3.76 2.65 -15.51
C VAL A 101 4.59 2.03 -16.64
N MET A 102 4.35 2.44 -17.90
CA MET A 102 5.12 1.95 -19.04
C MET A 102 6.61 2.27 -18.92
N ARG A 103 6.99 3.46 -18.45
CA ARG A 103 8.39 3.81 -18.19
C ARG A 103 9.03 2.89 -17.15
N ALA A 104 8.34 2.61 -16.04
CA ALA A 104 8.86 1.68 -15.02
C ALA A 104 9.05 0.26 -15.57
N LEU A 105 8.13 -0.21 -16.43
CA LEU A 105 8.27 -1.50 -17.10
C LEU A 105 9.45 -1.49 -18.08
N GLN A 106 9.58 -0.48 -18.93
CA GLN A 106 10.67 -0.37 -19.91
C GLN A 106 12.04 -0.29 -19.23
N ASP A 107 12.15 0.47 -18.16
CA ASP A 107 13.37 0.60 -17.36
C ASP A 107 13.76 -0.74 -16.73
N LEU A 108 12.81 -1.50 -16.15
CA LEU A 108 13.09 -2.84 -15.61
C LEU A 108 13.44 -3.83 -16.73
N ALA A 109 12.74 -3.78 -17.86
CA ALA A 109 12.98 -4.66 -19.00
C ALA A 109 14.35 -4.43 -19.65
N ALA A 110 14.86 -3.19 -19.61
CA ALA A 110 16.15 -2.82 -20.17
C ALA A 110 17.34 -3.52 -19.48
N GLY A 111 17.15 -3.95 -18.22
CA GLY A 111 18.17 -4.69 -17.46
C GLY A 111 19.37 -3.83 -17.05
N ASN A 112 20.39 -4.49 -16.53
CA ASN A 112 21.68 -3.90 -16.23
C ASN A 112 22.59 -3.91 -17.46
N ARG A 113 23.10 -2.74 -17.85
CA ARG A 113 23.99 -2.56 -19.01
C ARG A 113 25.26 -3.41 -18.97
N ASN A 114 25.74 -3.79 -17.78
CA ASN A 114 26.92 -4.63 -17.63
C ASN A 114 26.63 -6.13 -17.80
N TYR A 115 25.35 -6.52 -17.72
CA TYR A 115 24.90 -7.92 -17.78
C TYR A 115 23.56 -8.07 -18.56
N PRO A 116 23.48 -7.58 -19.80
CA PRO A 116 22.22 -7.49 -20.53
C PRO A 116 21.57 -8.87 -20.75
N GLU A 117 22.35 -9.90 -21.08
CA GLU A 117 21.85 -11.26 -21.33
C GLU A 117 21.23 -11.93 -20.10
N GLU A 118 21.62 -11.50 -18.90
CA GLU A 118 21.16 -12.09 -17.64
C GLU A 118 20.03 -11.29 -16.97
N THR A 119 19.87 -10.02 -17.32
CA THR A 119 19.02 -9.08 -16.55
C THR A 119 17.92 -8.43 -17.37
N GLN A 120 17.94 -8.57 -18.70
CA GLN A 120 16.81 -8.18 -19.53
C GLN A 120 15.66 -9.17 -19.36
N PHE A 121 14.52 -8.64 -18.93
CA PHE A 121 13.33 -9.44 -18.65
C PHE A 121 12.14 -8.92 -19.45
N PRO A 122 11.66 -9.66 -20.47
CA PRO A 122 10.43 -9.31 -21.13
C PRO A 122 9.23 -9.64 -20.22
N PHE A 123 8.27 -8.73 -20.12
CA PHE A 123 7.05 -8.94 -19.35
C PHE A 123 6.10 -9.87 -20.11
N TYR A 124 6.29 -11.18 -19.97
CA TYR A 124 5.59 -12.22 -20.76
C TYR A 124 4.06 -12.16 -20.72
N MET A 125 3.48 -11.66 -19.63
CA MET A 125 2.02 -11.51 -19.50
C MET A 125 1.47 -10.42 -20.46
N LEU A 126 2.29 -9.40 -20.76
CA LEU A 126 1.98 -8.31 -21.70
C LEU A 126 2.50 -8.60 -23.10
N PHE A 127 3.75 -9.04 -23.23
CA PHE A 127 4.40 -9.31 -24.51
C PHE A 127 4.34 -10.81 -24.83
N GLN A 128 3.14 -11.30 -25.12
CA GLN A 128 2.85 -12.73 -25.19
C GLN A 128 3.48 -13.46 -26.38
N ASN A 129 3.97 -12.73 -27.38
CA ASN A 129 4.71 -13.23 -28.54
C ASN A 129 6.20 -13.44 -28.25
N GLU A 130 6.70 -12.95 -27.11
CA GLU A 130 8.07 -13.20 -26.67
C GLU A 130 8.26 -14.67 -26.32
N THR A 131 9.43 -15.21 -26.70
CA THR A 131 9.77 -16.58 -26.33
C THR A 131 10.06 -16.63 -24.83
N VAL A 132 9.29 -17.44 -24.11
CA VAL A 132 9.51 -17.69 -22.68
C VAL A 132 10.91 -18.29 -22.53
N LYS A 133 11.79 -17.57 -21.84
CA LYS A 133 13.13 -18.03 -21.51
C LYS A 133 13.07 -18.91 -20.26
N GLU A 134 14.17 -19.62 -20.01
CA GLU A 134 14.35 -20.30 -18.74
C GLU A 134 14.26 -19.33 -17.56
N PHE A 135 14.04 -19.88 -16.37
CA PHE A 135 13.99 -19.11 -15.13
C PHE A 135 15.22 -18.19 -15.00
N PRO A 136 15.06 -16.95 -14.47
CA PRO A 136 16.16 -16.00 -14.38
C PRO A 136 17.41 -16.60 -13.71
N THR A 137 18.60 -16.24 -14.22
CA THR A 137 19.85 -16.60 -13.55
C THR A 137 19.90 -16.01 -12.14
N ALA A 138 20.81 -16.47 -11.28
CA ALA A 138 20.98 -15.87 -9.95
C ALA A 138 21.18 -14.34 -10.03
N ARG A 139 21.89 -13.86 -11.06
CA ARG A 139 22.07 -12.43 -11.32
C ARG A 139 20.77 -11.77 -11.80
N GLY A 140 20.06 -12.39 -12.73
CA GLY A 140 18.76 -11.91 -13.20
C GLY A 140 17.73 -11.78 -12.09
N LEU A 141 17.61 -12.80 -11.25
CA LEU A 141 16.73 -12.79 -10.09
C LEU A 141 17.15 -11.71 -9.07
N SER A 142 18.45 -11.60 -8.78
CA SER A 142 18.96 -10.54 -7.89
C SER A 142 18.67 -9.14 -8.43
N TYR A 143 18.75 -8.95 -9.76
CA TYR A 143 18.39 -7.69 -10.40
C TYR A 143 16.90 -7.41 -10.26
N LEU A 144 16.02 -8.37 -10.57
CA LEU A 144 14.57 -8.19 -10.46
C LEU A 144 14.16 -7.84 -9.02
N ILE A 145 14.69 -8.53 -8.01
CA ILE A 145 14.37 -8.25 -6.60
C ILE A 145 14.95 -6.90 -6.16
N GLY A 146 16.25 -6.67 -6.40
CA GLY A 146 16.95 -5.49 -5.90
C GLY A 146 16.55 -4.20 -6.60
N HIS A 147 16.30 -4.24 -7.92
CA HIS A 147 15.91 -3.07 -8.70
C HIS A 147 14.49 -2.62 -8.35
N LEU A 148 13.54 -3.55 -8.23
CA LEU A 148 12.17 -3.24 -7.79
C LEU A 148 12.14 -2.60 -6.40
N ALA A 149 12.88 -3.16 -5.44
CA ALA A 149 12.94 -2.59 -4.09
C ALA A 149 13.68 -1.25 -4.05
N GLY A 150 14.85 -1.15 -4.68
CA GLY A 150 15.74 0.01 -4.57
C GLY A 150 15.36 1.22 -5.44
N VAL A 151 14.77 0.99 -6.61
CA VAL A 151 14.39 2.08 -7.54
C VAL A 151 12.93 2.46 -7.42
N TYR A 152 12.05 1.45 -7.31
CA TYR A 152 10.60 1.67 -7.30
C TYR A 152 9.97 1.58 -5.92
N GLY A 153 10.71 1.15 -4.89
CA GLY A 153 10.16 0.96 -3.55
C GLY A 153 9.11 -0.15 -3.50
N VAL A 154 9.21 -1.15 -4.40
CA VAL A 154 8.28 -2.29 -4.50
C VAL A 154 9.00 -3.57 -4.05
N PRO A 155 9.14 -3.81 -2.73
CA PRO A 155 9.64 -5.08 -2.23
C PRO A 155 8.63 -6.19 -2.53
N SER A 156 9.10 -7.32 -3.07
CA SER A 156 8.25 -8.46 -3.42
C SER A 156 8.66 -9.73 -2.66
N ILE A 157 9.46 -10.60 -3.29
CA ILE A 157 9.78 -11.94 -2.77
C ILE A 157 10.70 -11.87 -1.55
N ILE A 158 11.68 -10.97 -1.56
CA ILE A 158 12.61 -10.75 -0.45
C ILE A 158 12.62 -9.26 -0.15
N PRO A 159 11.71 -8.77 0.71
CA PRO A 159 11.73 -7.39 1.16
C PRO A 159 13.05 -7.05 1.84
N LEU A 160 13.65 -5.94 1.40
CA LEU A 160 14.89 -5.41 1.94
C LEU A 160 14.59 -4.09 2.64
N SER A 161 15.07 -3.91 3.86
CA SER A 161 14.95 -2.65 4.59
C SER A 161 16.24 -2.33 5.35
N VAL A 162 16.52 -1.04 5.53
CA VAL A 162 17.59 -0.59 6.42
C VAL A 162 16.94 0.06 7.62
N ASP A 163 17.21 -0.48 8.79
CA ASP A 163 16.69 0.03 10.06
C ASP A 163 17.81 0.03 11.11
N THR A 164 17.50 0.56 12.28
CA THR A 164 18.32 0.56 13.47
C THR A 164 18.81 -0.85 13.77
N ASN A 165 20.11 -1.01 13.93
CA ASN A 165 20.67 -2.26 14.40
C ASN A 165 20.30 -2.45 15.87
N TRP A 166 19.29 -3.28 16.17
CA TRP A 166 18.81 -3.48 17.54
C TRP A 166 19.87 -4.10 18.47
N LYS A 167 20.92 -4.72 17.93
CA LYS A 167 22.05 -5.23 18.73
C LYS A 167 23.08 -4.15 19.08
N ASP A 168 23.11 -3.04 18.33
CA ASP A 168 24.05 -1.93 18.53
C ASP A 168 23.44 -0.58 18.12
N PRO A 169 22.32 -0.14 18.72
CA PRO A 169 21.54 0.99 18.22
C PRO A 169 22.26 2.34 18.32
N TYR A 170 23.29 2.43 19.17
CA TYR A 170 24.07 3.67 19.39
C TYR A 170 25.56 3.53 19.02
N GLY A 171 25.99 2.36 18.55
CA GLY A 171 27.40 2.15 18.20
C GLY A 171 27.72 2.51 16.75
N LYS A 172 28.92 2.10 16.32
CA LYS A 172 29.44 2.43 14.98
C LYS A 172 28.64 1.75 13.86
N ASN A 173 27.92 0.68 14.19
CA ASN A 173 27.03 -0.05 13.27
C ASN A 173 25.56 0.19 13.65
N GLY A 174 25.18 1.44 13.87
CA GLY A 174 23.83 1.84 14.31
C GLY A 174 22.69 1.44 13.36
N TYR A 175 23.00 1.02 12.14
CA TYR A 175 22.04 0.52 11.15
C TYR A 175 22.44 -0.86 10.64
N ALA A 176 21.43 -1.67 10.28
CA ALA A 176 21.60 -2.97 9.66
C ALA A 176 20.65 -3.12 8.46
N LEU A 177 21.08 -3.93 7.48
CA LEU A 177 20.22 -4.41 6.41
C LEU A 177 19.42 -5.62 6.94
N PHE A 178 18.10 -5.55 6.81
CA PHE A 178 17.17 -6.61 7.14
C PHE A 178 16.61 -7.21 5.86
N MET A 179 16.44 -8.53 5.89
CA MET A 179 15.71 -9.32 4.90
C MET A 179 14.54 -9.95 5.64
N ASP A 180 13.34 -9.73 5.13
CA ASP A 180 12.12 -10.21 5.77
C ASP A 180 11.41 -11.27 4.91
N GLN A 181 10.37 -11.87 5.47
CA GLN A 181 9.45 -12.75 4.77
C GLN A 181 8.82 -12.07 3.54
N PRO A 182 8.38 -12.84 2.52
CA PRO A 182 7.80 -12.28 1.30
C PRO A 182 6.64 -11.31 1.57
N ALA A 183 6.60 -10.22 0.81
CA ALA A 183 5.45 -9.33 0.74
C ALA A 183 4.43 -9.93 -0.23
N THR A 184 3.28 -10.34 0.29
CA THR A 184 2.17 -10.91 -0.50
C THR A 184 1.17 -9.82 -0.91
N MET A 185 0.47 -10.04 -2.02
CA MET A 185 -0.53 -9.12 -2.56
C MET A 185 -1.77 -9.01 -1.67
N MET A 186 -2.04 -10.05 -0.88
CA MET A 186 -3.13 -10.11 0.08
C MET A 186 -2.59 -10.33 1.51
N PRO A 187 -3.29 -9.84 2.56
CA PRO A 187 -2.91 -10.11 3.94
C PRO A 187 -2.97 -11.61 4.27
N TYR A 188 -2.11 -12.10 5.17
CA TYR A 188 -2.09 -13.52 5.57
C TYR A 188 -3.46 -14.10 5.94
N VAL A 189 -4.29 -13.35 6.66
CA VAL A 189 -5.64 -13.79 7.04
C VAL A 189 -6.50 -14.14 5.82
N ALA A 190 -6.32 -13.43 4.71
CA ALA A 190 -7.02 -13.70 3.45
C ALA A 190 -6.65 -15.08 2.90
N HIS A 191 -5.36 -15.42 2.90
CA HIS A 191 -4.85 -16.73 2.49
C HIS A 191 -5.24 -17.85 3.46
N ALA A 192 -5.18 -17.59 4.76
CA ALA A 192 -5.42 -18.62 5.76
C ALA A 192 -6.90 -18.96 5.97
N LYS A 193 -7.82 -18.00 5.79
CA LYS A 193 -9.22 -18.16 6.19
C LYS A 193 -10.24 -18.01 5.07
N THR A 194 -9.92 -17.30 3.99
CA THR A 194 -10.91 -16.92 2.97
C THR A 194 -10.38 -17.08 1.55
N TRP A 195 -9.35 -17.92 1.35
CA TRP A 195 -8.64 -18.02 0.09
C TRP A 195 -9.55 -18.41 -1.08
N ASP A 196 -10.39 -19.42 -0.89
CA ASP A 196 -11.29 -19.89 -1.95
C ASP A 196 -12.26 -18.81 -2.44
N THR A 197 -12.62 -17.86 -1.56
CA THR A 197 -13.47 -16.72 -1.91
C THR A 197 -12.67 -15.59 -2.56
N LEU A 198 -11.43 -15.35 -2.12
CA LEU A 198 -10.64 -14.19 -2.54
C LEU A 198 -9.71 -14.46 -3.72
N LYS A 199 -9.33 -15.72 -3.98
CA LYS A 199 -8.51 -16.10 -5.13
C LYS A 199 -9.12 -15.63 -6.45
N PRO A 200 -10.43 -15.89 -6.75
CA PRO A 200 -11.03 -15.40 -8.00
C PRO A 200 -10.98 -13.87 -8.10
N VAL A 201 -11.17 -13.16 -6.98
CA VAL A 201 -11.13 -11.68 -6.95
C VAL A 201 -9.72 -11.16 -7.26
N LEU A 202 -8.68 -11.76 -6.66
CA LEU A 202 -7.30 -11.39 -6.91
C LEU A 202 -6.91 -11.67 -8.37
N SER A 203 -7.19 -12.87 -8.88
CA SER A 203 -6.90 -13.23 -10.27
C SER A 203 -7.64 -12.33 -11.26
N SER A 204 -8.93 -12.03 -11.04
CA SER A 204 -9.67 -11.09 -11.88
C SER A 204 -9.07 -9.68 -11.85
N ARG A 205 -8.64 -9.19 -10.68
CA ARG A 205 -8.00 -7.86 -10.57
C ARG A 205 -6.68 -7.81 -11.33
N ILE A 206 -5.84 -8.83 -11.22
CA ILE A 206 -4.58 -8.92 -11.97
C ILE A 206 -4.89 -8.92 -13.47
N ALA A 207 -5.80 -9.78 -13.93
CA ALA A 207 -6.15 -9.89 -15.34
C ALA A 207 -6.72 -8.58 -15.92
N ILE A 208 -7.65 -7.93 -15.20
CA ILE A 208 -8.25 -6.66 -15.63
C ILE A 208 -7.18 -5.56 -15.68
N ASN A 209 -6.33 -5.44 -14.66
CA ASN A 209 -5.29 -4.41 -14.65
C ASN A 209 -4.31 -4.60 -15.81
N THR A 210 -3.89 -5.84 -16.08
CA THR A 210 -3.03 -6.16 -17.23
C THR A 210 -3.71 -5.84 -18.56
N ALA A 211 -4.99 -6.23 -18.74
CA ALA A 211 -5.72 -5.97 -19.98
C ALA A 211 -5.99 -4.47 -20.21
N VAL A 212 -6.35 -3.72 -19.16
CA VAL A 212 -6.51 -2.26 -19.23
C VAL A 212 -5.17 -1.60 -19.56
N PHE A 213 -4.09 -2.05 -18.93
CA PHE A 213 -2.76 -1.51 -19.21
C PHE A 213 -2.33 -1.78 -20.66
N ALA A 214 -2.56 -2.99 -21.17
CA ALA A 214 -2.28 -3.36 -22.55
C ALA A 214 -3.11 -2.51 -23.54
N LEU A 215 -4.41 -2.34 -23.28
CA LEU A 215 -5.30 -1.51 -24.09
C LEU A 215 -4.83 -0.05 -24.16
N LEU A 216 -4.41 0.53 -23.03
CA LEU A 216 -3.91 1.91 -22.99
C LEU A 216 -2.58 2.11 -23.74
N ASN A 217 -1.88 1.03 -24.08
CA ASN A 217 -0.58 1.09 -24.77
C ASN A 217 -0.62 0.44 -26.17
N ASP A 218 -1.82 0.20 -26.71
CA ASP A 218 -2.01 -0.47 -28.00
C ASP A 218 -1.28 -1.83 -28.10
N ILE A 219 -1.21 -2.57 -26.98
CA ILE A 219 -0.63 -3.91 -26.92
C ILE A 219 -1.74 -4.95 -27.05
N GLU A 220 -1.65 -5.80 -28.07
CA GLU A 220 -2.56 -6.92 -28.25
C GLU A 220 -2.21 -8.06 -27.28
N VAL A 221 -3.20 -8.53 -26.52
CA VAL A 221 -3.05 -9.63 -25.56
C VAL A 221 -4.20 -10.64 -25.72
N ASP A 222 -3.89 -11.93 -25.66
CA ASP A 222 -4.90 -12.96 -25.48
C ASP A 222 -5.41 -12.93 -24.03
N THR A 223 -6.65 -12.48 -23.88
CA THR A 223 -7.32 -12.36 -22.58
C THR A 223 -7.47 -13.71 -21.85
N TYR A 224 -7.55 -14.84 -22.56
CA TYR A 224 -7.57 -16.16 -21.93
C TYR A 224 -6.21 -16.52 -21.33
N LYS A 225 -5.12 -16.21 -22.05
CA LYS A 225 -3.75 -16.39 -21.54
C LYS A 225 -3.49 -15.47 -20.34
N VAL A 226 -3.89 -14.19 -20.42
CA VAL A 226 -3.82 -13.24 -19.29
C VAL A 226 -4.57 -13.77 -18.07
N ALA A 227 -5.79 -14.29 -18.24
CA ALA A 227 -6.59 -14.81 -17.13
C ALA A 227 -5.93 -16.04 -16.48
N LYS A 228 -5.31 -16.92 -17.28
CA LYS A 228 -4.56 -18.06 -16.78
C LYS A 228 -3.32 -17.63 -16.00
N ASP A 229 -2.48 -16.77 -16.58
CA ASP A 229 -1.27 -16.26 -15.94
C ASP A 229 -1.60 -15.52 -14.64
N ALA A 230 -2.71 -14.77 -14.60
CA ALA A 230 -3.22 -14.14 -13.38
C ALA A 230 -3.64 -15.14 -12.29
N GLY A 231 -4.15 -16.31 -12.69
CA GLY A 231 -4.41 -17.44 -11.80
C GLY A 231 -3.12 -17.99 -11.19
N ASP A 232 -2.12 -18.22 -12.03
CA ASP A 232 -0.81 -18.75 -11.61
C ASP A 232 -0.09 -17.77 -10.67
N VAL A 233 -0.17 -16.46 -10.92
CA VAL A 233 0.36 -15.42 -10.02
C VAL A 233 -0.36 -15.44 -8.66
N ALA A 234 -1.69 -15.57 -8.64
CA ALA A 234 -2.43 -15.66 -7.39
C ALA A 234 -2.07 -16.93 -6.59
N ASP A 235 -1.88 -18.07 -7.26
CA ASP A 235 -1.45 -19.30 -6.61
C ASP A 235 -0.02 -19.19 -6.07
N PHE A 236 0.88 -18.51 -6.78
CA PHE A 236 2.21 -18.21 -6.29
C PHE A 236 2.18 -17.29 -5.06
N ASP A 237 1.35 -16.25 -5.06
CA ASP A 237 1.16 -15.36 -3.91
C ASP A 237 0.68 -16.14 -2.67
N HIS A 238 -0.26 -17.06 -2.84
CA HIS A 238 -0.72 -17.94 -1.77
C HIS A 238 0.34 -18.92 -1.28
N LEU A 239 1.15 -19.48 -2.19
CA LEU A 239 2.28 -20.33 -1.82
C LEU A 239 3.27 -19.55 -0.94
N LEU A 240 3.58 -18.30 -1.30
CA LEU A 240 4.45 -17.44 -0.50
C LEU A 240 3.91 -17.25 0.92
N ALA A 241 2.63 -16.90 1.05
CA ALA A 241 1.96 -16.69 2.34
C ALA A 241 1.87 -17.95 3.20
N MET A 242 1.69 -19.14 2.62
CA MET A 242 1.43 -20.36 3.40
C MET A 242 2.69 -21.16 3.72
N LYS A 243 3.81 -20.89 3.04
CA LYS A 243 5.07 -21.61 3.22
C LYS A 243 6.17 -20.79 3.85
N PHE A 244 6.14 -19.48 3.71
CA PHE A 244 7.27 -18.60 4.07
C PHE A 244 6.86 -17.44 4.99
N TRP A 245 5.67 -17.50 5.59
CA TRP A 245 5.13 -16.56 6.58
C TRP A 245 4.91 -17.25 7.93
#